data_AF-A0A835IP40-F1
#
_entry.id   AF-A0A835IP40-F1
#
_cell.length_a   1.000
_cell.length_b   1.000
_cell.length_c   1.000
_cell.angle_alpha   90.00
_cell.angle_beta   90.00
_cell.angle_gamma   90.00
#
_symmetry.space_group_name_H-M   'P 1'
#
loop_
_entity.id
_entity.type
_entity.pdbx_description
1 polymer ?
#
loop_
_entity_poly.entity_id
_entity_poly.type
_entity_poly.pdbx_seq_one_letter_code
_entity_poly.pdbx_strand_id
1 'polypeptide(L)'
;MYHIREANQMIEEFMLAANVSVAEKNLKAFSFVLDIKFGPDLDVSSSKALDDSLDRAVAVYFCSGDLTLPEFHHYGLASPLYTHFTSPIRRYVDVIVHKLLAAALGIYKLPPIFQDRPQLTSISDSKNLLCYATYINGQKKIRASWNITVIPFLL
;
A
#
# COMPACT_ATOMS: atom_id res chain seq x y z
N MET A 1 -14.44 -28.60 0.84
CA MET A 1 -14.43 -27.14 0.57
C MET A 1 -14.16 -26.29 1.83
N TYR A 2 -14.51 -26.75 3.04
CA TYR A 2 -14.23 -26.04 4.30
C TYR A 2 -12.73 -25.96 4.66
N HIS A 3 -11.96 -27.04 4.52
CA HIS A 3 -10.53 -27.06 4.87
C HIS A 3 -9.65 -26.04 4.12
N ILE A 4 -9.99 -25.70 2.87
CA ILE A 4 -9.23 -24.69 2.11
C ILE A 4 -9.45 -23.28 2.69
N ARG A 5 -10.63 -23.00 3.24
CA ARG A 5 -10.97 -21.69 3.81
C ARG A 5 -10.21 -21.44 5.10
N GLU A 6 -10.12 -22.44 5.97
CA GLU A 6 -9.37 -22.35 7.23
C GLU A 6 -7.87 -22.14 7.00
N ALA A 7 -7.29 -22.85 6.05
CA ALA A 7 -5.88 -22.69 5.71
C ALA A 7 -5.59 -21.30 5.09
N ASN A 8 -6.43 -20.82 4.18
CA ASN A 8 -6.27 -19.50 3.59
C ASN A 8 -6.42 -18.39 4.64
N GLN A 9 -7.41 -18.50 5.52
CA GLN A 9 -7.61 -17.56 6.62
C GLN A 9 -6.39 -17.53 7.55
N MET A 10 -5.87 -18.70 7.92
CA MET A 10 -4.66 -18.79 8.73
C MET A 10 -3.47 -18.09 8.05
N ILE A 11 -3.28 -18.30 6.75
CA ILE A 11 -2.22 -17.64 5.98
C ILE A 11 -2.40 -16.12 5.99
N GLU A 12 -3.62 -15.64 5.77
CA GLU A 12 -3.93 -14.20 5.77
C GLU A 12 -3.63 -13.56 7.13
N GLU A 13 -4.01 -14.20 8.23
CA GLU A 13 -3.75 -13.72 9.60
C GLU A 13 -2.24 -13.63 9.89
N PHE A 14 -1.47 -14.67 9.55
CA PHE A 14 -0.01 -14.63 9.72
C PHE A 14 0.67 -13.61 8.81
N MET A 15 0.20 -13.45 7.57
CA MET A 15 0.71 -12.42 6.67
C MET A 15 0.44 -11.02 7.21
N LEU A 16 -0.76 -10.78 7.73
CA LEU A 16 -1.14 -9.51 8.34
C LEU A 16 -0.25 -9.21 9.55
N ALA A 17 -0.09 -10.18 10.46
CA ALA A 17 0.76 -10.05 11.64
C ALA A 17 2.22 -9.75 11.27
N ALA A 18 2.75 -10.41 10.24
CA ALA A 18 4.11 -10.16 9.74
C ALA A 18 4.25 -8.74 9.18
N ASN A 19 3.29 -8.29 8.37
CA ASN A 19 3.27 -6.94 7.80
C ASN A 19 3.24 -5.85 8.89
N VAL A 20 2.39 -6.00 9.91
CA VAL A 20 2.31 -5.06 11.03
C VAL A 20 3.59 -5.06 11.86
N SER A 21 4.11 -6.23 12.21
CA SER A 21 5.33 -6.36 13.02
C SER A 21 6.55 -5.73 12.35
N VAL A 22 6.66 -5.89 11.02
CA VAL A 22 7.75 -5.29 10.24
C VAL A 22 7.60 -3.78 10.14
N ALA A 23 6.39 -3.28 9.97
CA ALA A 23 6.13 -1.85 9.96
C ALA A 23 6.59 -1.20 11.28
N GLU A 24 6.17 -1.78 12.42
CA GLU A 24 6.59 -1.29 13.74
C GLU A 24 8.10 -1.34 13.94
N LYS A 25 8.74 -2.43 13.49
CA LYS A 25 10.19 -2.61 13.65
C LYS A 25 10.96 -1.58 12.85
N ASN A 26 10.53 -1.31 11.62
CA ASN A 26 11.17 -0.33 10.75
C ASN A 26 10.96 1.10 11.25
N LEU A 27 9.74 1.45 11.69
CA LEU A 27 9.44 2.77 12.25
C LEU A 27 10.21 3.04 13.56
N LYS A 28 10.50 2.01 14.36
CA LYS A 28 11.37 2.14 15.54
C LYS A 28 12.86 2.30 15.19
N ALA A 29 13.29 1.80 14.03
CA ALA A 29 14.69 1.80 13.61
C ALA A 29 15.08 3.04 12.81
N PHE A 30 14.15 3.62 12.05
CA PHE A 30 14.40 4.78 11.18
C PHE A 30 13.39 5.89 11.43
N SER A 31 13.82 7.14 11.26
CA SER A 31 12.98 8.33 11.47
C SER A 31 11.84 8.44 10.44
N PHE A 32 11.99 7.82 9.27
CA PHE A 32 10.99 7.81 8.19
C PHE A 32 11.09 6.49 7.41
N VAL A 33 9.95 5.87 7.13
CA VAL A 33 9.84 4.62 6.38
C VAL A 33 8.65 4.66 5.42
N LEU A 34 8.53 3.65 4.55
CA LEU A 34 7.44 3.57 3.58
C LEU A 34 6.29 2.74 4.16
N ASP A 35 5.16 3.40 4.41
CA ASP A 35 3.96 2.82 5.01
C ASP A 35 2.75 2.97 4.10
N ILE A 36 1.65 2.31 4.47
CA ILE A 36 0.40 2.30 3.71
C ILE A 36 -0.72 2.75 4.62
N LYS A 37 -1.50 3.72 4.15
CA LYS A 37 -2.76 4.12 4.78
C LYS A 37 -3.95 3.84 3.88
N PHE A 38 -5.11 3.74 4.52
CA PHE A 38 -6.39 3.56 3.86
C PHE A 38 -7.42 4.34 4.66
N GLY A 39 -7.93 5.46 4.14
CA GLY A 39 -8.84 6.32 4.89
C GLY A 39 -9.32 7.56 4.12
N PRO A 40 -10.40 8.21 4.58
CA PRO A 40 -11.05 9.34 3.92
C PRO A 40 -10.31 10.69 4.03
N ASP A 41 -9.19 10.75 4.74
CA ASP A 41 -8.50 12.01 5.04
C ASP A 41 -7.12 12.04 4.37
N LEU A 42 -7.13 12.52 3.14
CA LEU A 42 -5.98 13.09 2.49
C LEU A 42 -6.27 14.57 2.27
N ASP A 43 -5.78 15.43 3.16
CA ASP A 43 -5.70 16.87 2.86
C ASP A 43 -4.60 17.07 1.81
N VAL A 44 -4.96 16.82 0.55
CA VAL A 44 -4.13 17.13 -0.62
C VAL A 44 -4.27 18.62 -0.90
N SER A 45 -3.55 19.42 -0.12
CA SER A 45 -3.28 20.82 -0.46
C SER A 45 -2.37 20.99 -1.68
N SER A 46 -2.12 19.94 -2.47
CA SER A 46 -1.33 20.02 -3.69
C SER A 46 -1.81 19.04 -4.77
N SER A 47 -2.57 19.63 -5.70
CA SER A 47 -2.78 19.20 -7.09
C SER A 47 -3.90 18.20 -7.41
N LYS A 48 -5.02 18.79 -7.84
CA LYS A 48 -6.00 18.30 -8.84
C LYS A 48 -6.85 17.09 -8.44
N ALA A 49 -7.99 17.40 -7.82
CA ALA A 49 -9.34 17.09 -8.31
C ALA A 49 -9.46 15.81 -9.16
N LEU A 50 -9.13 14.66 -8.58
CA LEU A 50 -9.53 13.35 -9.08
C LEU A 50 -10.64 12.85 -8.17
N ASP A 51 -11.85 13.33 -8.46
CA ASP A 51 -13.14 12.74 -8.08
C ASP A 51 -13.20 12.16 -6.64
N ASP A 52 -13.56 13.00 -5.66
CA ASP A 52 -13.64 12.75 -4.19
C ASP A 52 -14.39 11.47 -3.73
N SER A 53 -15.00 10.72 -4.64
CA SER A 53 -15.59 9.41 -4.35
C SER A 53 -14.63 8.23 -4.59
N LEU A 54 -13.63 8.40 -5.46
CA LEU A 54 -12.69 7.35 -5.87
C LEU A 54 -11.50 7.22 -4.91
N ASP A 55 -11.13 8.32 -4.27
CA ASP A 55 -10.02 8.39 -3.29
C ASP A 55 -10.32 7.55 -2.03
N ARG A 56 -11.60 7.24 -1.78
CA ARG A 56 -12.06 6.49 -0.60
C ARG A 56 -11.82 4.98 -0.66
N ALA A 57 -11.40 4.44 -1.81
CA ALA A 57 -11.37 2.99 -2.05
C ALA A 57 -9.97 2.40 -2.30
N VAL A 58 -8.91 3.22 -2.32
CA VAL A 58 -7.56 2.78 -2.70
C VAL A 58 -6.58 3.01 -1.55
N ALA A 59 -5.77 2.00 -1.25
CA ALA A 59 -4.68 2.11 -0.28
C ALA A 59 -3.53 2.95 -0.89
N VAL A 60 -3.02 3.91 -0.12
CA VAL A 60 -2.03 4.89 -0.58
C VAL A 60 -0.73 4.69 0.21
N TYR A 61 0.38 4.58 -0.51
CA TYR A 61 1.71 4.57 0.09
C TYR A 61 2.11 5.98 0.52
N PHE A 62 2.74 6.13 1.68
CA PHE A 62 3.25 7.41 2.15
C PHE A 62 4.56 7.21 2.92
N CYS A 63 5.32 8.29 3.07
CA CYS A 63 6.51 8.32 3.90
C CYS A 63 6.12 8.73 5.33
N SER A 64 6.49 7.97 6.36
CA SER A 64 6.09 8.27 7.74
C SER A 64 6.59 9.63 8.24
N GLY A 65 7.61 10.22 7.60
CA GLY A 65 8.10 11.56 7.90
C GLY A 65 7.24 12.71 7.36
N ASP A 66 6.20 12.43 6.57
CA ASP A 66 5.32 13.43 5.97
C ASP A 66 3.96 13.54 6.69
N LEU A 67 3.64 12.59 7.56
CA LEU A 67 2.37 12.51 8.30
C LEU A 67 2.60 12.35 9.80
N THR A 68 1.58 12.61 10.60
CA THR A 68 1.55 12.39 12.05
C THR A 68 1.02 10.99 12.38
N LEU A 69 1.41 10.44 13.54
CA LEU A 69 1.00 9.10 13.99
C LEU A 69 -0.49 8.76 13.87
N PRO A 70 -1.46 9.65 14.21
CA PRO A 70 -2.88 9.33 14.04
C PRO A 70 -3.31 9.16 12.58
N GLU A 71 -2.57 9.75 11.63
CA GLU A 71 -2.87 9.68 10.19
C GLU A 71 -2.36 8.39 9.53
N PHE A 72 -1.61 7.55 10.27
CA PHE A 72 -1.09 6.27 9.77
C PHE A 72 -2.16 5.17 9.77
N HIS A 73 -3.32 5.45 10.38
CA HIS A 73 -4.35 4.45 10.61
C HIS A 73 -4.90 3.87 9.30
N HIS A 74 -4.93 2.54 9.23
CA HIS A 74 -5.46 1.81 8.09
C HIS A 74 -6.88 1.34 8.41
N TYR A 75 -7.89 2.16 8.09
CA TYR A 75 -9.29 1.93 8.47
C TYR A 75 -9.83 0.58 7.97
N GLY A 76 -9.44 0.13 6.78
CA GLY A 76 -9.88 -1.15 6.21
C GLY A 76 -9.33 -2.40 6.92
N LEU A 77 -8.27 -2.25 7.73
CA LEU A 77 -7.62 -3.34 8.47
C LEU A 77 -7.67 -3.13 9.99
N ALA A 78 -8.29 -2.04 10.44
CA ALA A 78 -8.31 -1.61 11.84
C ALA A 78 -6.92 -1.63 12.51
N SER A 79 -5.85 -1.36 11.75
CA SER A 79 -4.47 -1.38 12.22
C SER A 79 -3.90 0.04 12.30
N PRO A 80 -3.20 0.41 13.39
CA PRO A 80 -2.58 1.74 13.51
C PRO A 80 -1.41 1.95 12.55
N LEU A 81 -0.78 0.86 12.10
CA LEU A 81 0.36 0.91 11.20
C LEU A 81 0.35 -0.34 10.30
N TYR A 82 0.67 -0.16 9.02
CA TYR A 82 0.70 -1.26 8.07
C TYR A 82 1.66 -0.98 6.93
N THR A 83 2.43 -1.99 6.52
CA THR A 83 3.29 -1.96 5.34
C THR A 83 3.23 -3.29 4.59
N HIS A 84 3.63 -3.30 3.33
CA HIS A 84 3.74 -4.53 2.56
C HIS A 84 5.12 -5.16 2.75
N PHE A 85 5.16 -6.39 3.28
CA PHE A 85 6.39 -7.17 3.45
C PHE A 85 6.33 -8.59 2.81
N THR A 86 5.17 -9.22 2.78
CA THR A 86 5.05 -10.68 2.51
C THR A 86 5.20 -11.11 1.05
N SER A 87 5.43 -10.22 0.06
CA SER A 87 5.45 -10.61 -1.37
C SER A 87 6.53 -9.92 -2.24
N PRO A 88 7.82 -9.94 -1.84
CA PRO A 88 8.92 -9.25 -2.54
C PRO A 88 9.11 -9.63 -4.01
N ILE A 89 8.64 -10.81 -4.43
CA ILE A 89 8.71 -11.24 -5.83
C ILE A 89 7.76 -10.43 -6.73
N ARG A 90 6.66 -9.90 -6.18
CA ARG A 90 5.58 -9.29 -6.97
C ARG A 90 5.39 -7.80 -6.72
N ARG A 91 5.84 -7.26 -5.57
CA ARG A 91 5.71 -5.83 -5.29
C ARG A 91 7.06 -5.24 -4.94
N TYR A 92 7.48 -4.25 -5.72
CA TYR A 92 8.72 -3.50 -5.49
C TYR A 92 8.78 -2.85 -4.09
N VAL A 93 7.61 -2.50 -3.53
CA VAL A 93 7.54 -1.93 -2.16
C VAL A 93 7.98 -2.94 -1.10
N ASP A 94 7.58 -4.21 -1.21
CA ASP A 94 8.09 -5.24 -0.30
C ASP A 94 9.63 -5.29 -0.39
N VAL A 95 10.23 -5.18 -1.58
CA VAL A 95 11.70 -5.17 -1.74
C VAL A 95 12.36 -4.01 -0.97
N ILE A 96 11.75 -2.83 -0.98
CA ILE A 96 12.23 -1.67 -0.19
C ILE A 96 12.14 -1.99 1.31
N VAL A 97 10.97 -2.45 1.77
CA VAL A 97 10.73 -2.79 3.18
C VAL A 97 11.67 -3.90 3.66
N HIS A 98 11.97 -4.89 2.82
CA HIS A 98 12.95 -5.95 3.10
C HIS A 98 14.36 -5.38 3.28
N LYS A 99 14.77 -4.41 2.44
CA LYS A 99 16.07 -3.72 2.59
C LYS A 99 16.12 -2.87 3.86
N LEU A 100 15.02 -2.18 4.19
CA LEU A 100 14.89 -1.44 5.45
C LEU A 100 15.03 -2.38 6.64
N LEU A 101 14.30 -3.50 6.64
CA LEU A 101 14.35 -4.47 7.73
C LEU A 101 15.74 -5.09 7.90
N ALA A 102 16.41 -5.45 6.80
CA ALA A 102 17.79 -5.96 6.84
C ALA A 102 18.75 -4.94 7.44
N ALA A 103 18.56 -3.64 7.16
CA ALA A 103 19.34 -2.57 7.76
C ALA A 103 18.99 -2.33 9.24
N ALA A 104 17.72 -2.42 9.62
CA ALA A 104 17.26 -2.31 11.01
C ALA A 104 17.80 -3.44 11.89
N LEU A 105 18.06 -4.61 11.31
CA LEU A 105 18.68 -5.76 11.97
C LEU A 105 20.22 -5.73 11.93
N GLY A 106 20.84 -4.75 11.28
CA GLY A 106 22.29 -4.65 11.15
C GLY A 106 22.92 -5.69 10.20
N ILE A 107 22.11 -6.38 9.39
CA ILE A 107 22.59 -7.38 8.42
C ILE A 107 23.25 -6.69 7.21
N TYR A 108 22.70 -5.54 6.79
CA TYR A 108 23.20 -4.78 5.65
C TYR A 108 23.20 -3.28 5.93
N LYS A 109 24.03 -2.50 5.23
CA LYS A 109 24.03 -1.03 5.36
C LYS A 109 22.86 -0.43 4.60
N LEU A 110 22.12 0.49 5.21
CA LEU A 110 21.02 1.17 4.55
C LEU A 110 21.52 1.89 3.27
N PRO A 111 20.99 1.55 2.08
CA PRO A 111 21.32 2.27 0.85
C PRO A 111 21.07 3.78 1.00
N PRO A 112 21.96 4.66 0.49
CA PRO A 112 21.81 6.10 0.62
C PRO A 112 20.49 6.65 0.07
N ILE A 113 19.95 6.00 -0.98
CA ILE A 113 18.66 6.36 -1.59
C ILE A 113 17.47 6.31 -0.62
N PHE A 114 17.58 5.53 0.47
CA PHE A 114 16.54 5.42 1.49
C PHE A 114 16.84 6.25 2.75
N GLN A 115 17.92 7.05 2.74
CA GLN A 115 18.25 8.00 3.80
C GLN A 115 17.65 9.39 3.52
N ASP A 116 17.17 9.64 2.30
CA ASP A 116 16.62 10.92 1.91
C ASP A 116 15.09 10.86 1.90
N ARG A 117 14.44 11.63 2.79
CA ARG A 117 12.96 11.74 2.83
C ARG A 117 12.34 12.09 1.47
N PRO A 118 12.82 13.10 0.72
CA PRO A 118 12.19 13.49 -0.54
C PRO A 118 12.22 12.38 -1.60
N GLN A 119 13.24 11.51 -1.58
CA GLN A 119 13.34 10.40 -2.50
C GLN A 119 12.31 9.30 -2.17
N LEU A 120 12.10 9.01 -0.88
CA LEU A 120 11.06 8.08 -0.45
C LEU A 120 9.65 8.59 -0.78
N THR A 121 9.38 9.88 -0.60
CA THR A 121 8.11 10.51 -1.02
C THR A 121 7.91 10.40 -2.54
N SER A 122 8.95 10.67 -3.34
CA SER A 122 8.88 10.51 -4.80
C SER A 122 8.59 9.06 -5.22
N ILE A 123 9.14 8.08 -4.51
CA ILE A 123 8.87 6.66 -4.73
C ILE A 123 7.43 6.31 -4.36
N SER A 124 6.90 6.80 -3.24
CA SER A 124 5.50 6.57 -2.85
C SER A 124 4.54 7.15 -3.89
N ASP A 125 4.77 8.39 -4.33
CA ASP A 125 3.93 9.07 -5.31
C ASP A 125 3.93 8.33 -6.65
N SER A 126 5.12 7.93 -7.12
CA SER A 126 5.27 7.14 -8.34
C SER A 126 4.50 5.82 -8.26
N LYS A 127 4.52 5.17 -7.08
CA LYS A 127 3.81 3.90 -6.87
C LYS A 127 2.31 4.09 -6.78
N ASN A 128 1.85 5.17 -6.14
CA ASN A 128 0.45 5.54 -6.03
C ASN A 128 -0.15 5.86 -7.41
N LEU A 129 0.56 6.63 -8.24
CA LEU A 129 0.17 6.92 -9.62
C LEU A 129 0.01 5.63 -10.44
N LEU A 130 0.94 4.69 -10.30
CA LEU A 130 0.83 3.39 -10.97
C LEU A 130 -0.39 2.61 -10.50
N CYS A 131 -0.66 2.59 -9.19
CA CYS A 131 -1.85 1.93 -8.63
C CYS A 131 -3.13 2.56 -9.16
N TYR A 132 -3.22 3.89 -9.14
CA TYR A 132 -4.36 4.64 -9.66
C TYR A 132 -4.59 4.37 -11.15
N ALA A 133 -3.53 4.42 -11.97
CA ALA A 133 -3.62 4.12 -13.40
C ALA A 133 -4.14 2.68 -13.65
N THR A 134 -3.65 1.69 -12.89
CA THR A 134 -4.14 0.31 -13.00
C THR A 134 -5.57 0.15 -12.52
N TYR A 135 -5.98 0.86 -11.47
CA TYR A 135 -7.35 0.87 -10.96
C TYR A 135 -8.31 1.44 -12.01
N ILE A 136 -8.00 2.61 -12.58
CA ILE A 136 -8.80 3.23 -13.64
C ILE A 136 -8.87 2.34 -14.88
N ASN A 137 -7.75 1.76 -15.29
CA ASN A 137 -7.72 0.84 -16.44
C ASN A 137 -8.48 -0.46 -16.16
N GLY A 138 -8.43 -0.97 -14.92
CA GLY A 138 -9.20 -2.12 -14.46
C GLY A 138 -10.70 -1.84 -14.45
N GLN A 139 -11.14 -0.69 -13.93
CA GLN A 139 -12.53 -0.25 -13.97
C GLN A 139 -13.03 -0.07 -15.41
N LYS A 140 -12.21 0.51 -16.29
CA LYS A 140 -12.53 0.62 -17.73
C LYS A 140 -12.65 -0.75 -18.40
N LYS A 141 -11.76 -1.70 -18.06
CA LYS A 141 -11.77 -3.07 -18.60
C LYS A 141 -12.97 -3.88 -18.10
N ILE A 142 -13.32 -3.76 -16.82
CA ILE A 142 -14.52 -4.35 -16.23
C ILE A 142 -15.76 -3.75 -16.91
N ARG A 143 -15.89 -2.42 -16.98
CA ARG A 143 -17.03 -1.72 -17.60
C ARG A 143 -17.17 -1.99 -19.11
N ALA A 144 -16.06 -2.12 -19.84
CA ALA A 144 -16.06 -2.56 -21.24
C ALA A 144 -16.51 -4.02 -21.38
N SER A 145 -16.09 -4.91 -20.48
CA SER A 145 -16.55 -6.29 -20.44
C SER A 145 -18.04 -6.39 -20.13
N TRP A 146 -18.58 -5.57 -19.22
CA TRP A 146 -20.02 -5.49 -18.96
C TRP A 146 -20.78 -4.96 -20.18
N ASN A 147 -20.31 -3.91 -20.85
CA ASN A 147 -20.95 -3.40 -22.06
C ASN A 147 -20.97 -4.42 -23.22
N ILE A 148 -19.95 -5.27 -23.34
CA ILE A 148 -19.92 -6.35 -24.35
C ILE A 148 -20.86 -7.50 -23.98
N THR A 149 -21.04 -7.79 -22.68
CA THR A 149 -21.85 -8.93 -22.21
C THR A 149 -23.35 -8.60 -22.13
N VAL A 150 -23.74 -7.32 -22.00
CA VAL A 150 -25.14 -6.89 -21.81
C VAL A 150 -25.82 -6.45 -23.13
N ILE A 151 -25.09 -6.42 -24.25
CA ILE A 151 -25.65 -6.15 -25.60
C ILE A 151 -25.65 -7.43 -26.46
N PRO A 152 -26.41 -8.47 -26.06
CA PRO A 152 -27.16 -9.21 -27.08
C PRO A 152 -28.58 -9.60 -26.60
N PHE A 153 -29.32 -8.70 -25.95
CA PHE A 153 -30.74 -8.96 -25.60
C PHE A 153 -31.69 -7.77 -25.76
N LEU A 154 -31.30 -6.76 -26.54
CA LEU A 154 -32.14 -5.63 -26.92
C LEU A 154 -31.88 -5.26 -28.39
N LEU A 155 -32.33 -6.14 -29.28
CA LEU A 155 -32.67 -5.88 -30.69
C LEU A 155 -33.61 -7.00 -31.15
#